data_AF-A0A2E3J2G0-F1
#
_entry.id   AF-A0A2E3J2G0-F1
#
_cell.length_a   1.000
_cell.length_b   1.000
_cell.length_c   1.000
_cell.angle_alpha   90.00
_cell.angle_beta   90.00
_cell.angle_gamma   90.00
#
_symmetry.space_group_name_H-M   'P 1'
#
loop_
_entity.id
_entity.type
_entity.pdbx_description
1 polymer ?
#
loop_
_entity_poly.entity_id
_entity_poly.type
_entity_poly.pdbx_seq_one_letter_code
_entity_poly.pdbx_strand_id
1 'polypeptide(L)'
;MALRTGSMVFLVMLVSGCQPPELVYVTGNILNLRSGPTTRSQVVRRLSRGEELQVKSRSQKWVEVIKGGGVEGWVHGDYIGNPDQVRAAHNRDMARRKTTRRTWQRPARPGQGVTPAMDGGFTLETMTAGLELKVEELDPIGGERRFAGAGTDGEVLELWGDPDRLNRAAINIPVVDVPEEALTKSGKIAVQFVRNAVPRWKRDGSYMSGRLLELTRLDAGEGGFDADGKSVRFNFVKPLGSVRIVIEPQS
;
A
#
# COMPACT_ATOMS: atom_id res chain seq x y z
N MET A 1 6.93 -79.03 -7.29
CA MET A 1 6.57 -77.79 -8.02
C MET A 1 7.05 -76.61 -7.20
N ALA A 2 8.08 -75.91 -7.67
CA ALA A 2 8.61 -74.70 -7.04
C ALA A 2 8.23 -73.50 -7.92
N LEU A 3 7.63 -72.45 -7.35
CA LEU A 3 7.55 -71.15 -8.02
C LEU A 3 8.00 -70.02 -7.10
N ARG A 4 8.84 -69.20 -7.73
CA ARG A 4 9.72 -68.14 -7.24
C ARG A 4 8.98 -66.96 -6.61
N THR A 5 9.52 -66.46 -5.50
CA THR A 5 9.28 -65.12 -4.95
C THR A 5 10.00 -64.08 -5.80
N GLY A 6 9.25 -63.20 -6.47
CA GLY A 6 9.78 -62.02 -7.14
C GLY A 6 9.86 -60.84 -6.15
N SER A 7 11.06 -60.35 -5.89
CA SER A 7 11.29 -59.13 -5.10
C SER A 7 11.09 -57.91 -6.00
N MET A 8 10.10 -57.08 -5.67
CA MET A 8 9.79 -55.84 -6.38
C MET A 8 10.60 -54.71 -5.75
N VAL A 9 11.67 -54.30 -6.41
CA VAL A 9 12.48 -53.15 -6.02
C VAL A 9 11.69 -51.87 -6.33
N PHE A 10 11.18 -51.21 -5.30
CA PHE A 10 10.63 -49.86 -5.41
C PHE A 10 11.78 -48.85 -5.49
N LEU A 11 12.06 -48.39 -6.71
CA LEU A 11 12.94 -47.25 -6.96
C LEU A 11 12.21 -45.97 -6.50
N VAL A 12 12.55 -45.48 -5.30
CA VAL A 12 12.13 -44.15 -4.83
C VAL A 12 12.98 -43.11 -5.57
N MET A 13 12.43 -42.57 -6.65
CA MET A 13 12.95 -41.36 -7.29
C MET A 13 12.77 -40.20 -6.29
N LEU A 14 13.86 -39.71 -5.70
CA LEU A 14 13.88 -38.44 -4.97
C LEU A 14 13.65 -37.31 -5.97
N VAL A 15 12.38 -36.95 -6.20
CA VAL A 15 12.03 -35.65 -6.77
C VAL A 15 12.56 -34.58 -5.82
N SER A 16 13.68 -33.97 -6.17
CA SER A 16 14.15 -32.74 -5.54
C SER A 16 13.09 -31.67 -5.83
N GLY A 17 12.15 -31.53 -4.90
CA GLY A 17 11.01 -30.63 -5.03
C GLY A 17 11.48 -29.18 -5.04
N CYS A 18 11.16 -28.45 -6.10
CA CYS A 18 11.10 -27.00 -6.07
C CYS A 18 9.93 -26.64 -5.15
N GLN A 19 10.18 -26.51 -3.84
CA GLN A 19 9.15 -26.05 -2.91
C GLN A 19 8.75 -24.62 -3.32
N PRO A 20 7.45 -24.31 -3.46
CA PRO A 20 7.03 -22.97 -3.80
C PRO A 20 7.56 -21.97 -2.78
N PRO A 21 7.88 -20.73 -3.20
CA PRO A 21 8.40 -19.72 -2.30
C PRO A 21 7.43 -19.46 -1.14
N GLU A 22 7.96 -19.31 0.07
CA GLU A 22 7.18 -18.87 1.21
C GLU A 22 6.85 -17.39 1.04
N LEU A 23 5.55 -17.07 0.98
CA LEU A 23 5.04 -15.71 0.84
C LEU A 23 4.49 -15.19 2.15
N VAL A 24 4.86 -13.97 2.50
CA VAL A 24 4.38 -13.23 3.68
C VAL A 24 4.00 -11.82 3.29
N TYR A 25 3.18 -11.17 4.10
CA TYR A 25 2.63 -9.86 3.81
C TYR A 25 2.86 -8.88 4.96
N VAL A 26 3.11 -7.62 4.63
CA VAL A 26 3.32 -6.57 5.65
C VAL A 26 2.04 -6.31 6.45
N THR A 27 2.10 -6.39 7.78
CA THR A 27 0.94 -6.16 8.67
C THR A 27 0.91 -4.73 9.24
N GLY A 28 2.06 -4.07 9.36
CA GLY A 28 2.17 -2.67 9.77
C GLY A 28 1.74 -1.68 8.68
N ASN A 29 1.35 -0.45 9.05
CA ASN A 29 1.05 0.60 8.06
C ASN A 29 2.28 0.85 7.17
N ILE A 30 3.45 0.93 7.81
CA ILE A 30 4.75 1.09 7.18
C ILE A 30 5.75 0.18 7.88
N LEU A 31 6.51 -0.57 7.09
CA LEU A 31 7.60 -1.42 7.54
C LEU A 31 8.89 -1.02 6.83
N ASN A 32 9.97 -0.81 7.58
CA ASN A 32 11.27 -0.54 6.99
C ASN A 32 11.91 -1.85 6.54
N LEU A 33 12.18 -1.96 5.24
CA LEU A 33 13.11 -2.92 4.68
C LEU A 33 14.53 -2.40 4.90
N ARG A 34 15.36 -3.16 5.61
CA ARG A 34 16.70 -2.74 6.02
C ARG A 34 17.79 -3.54 5.33
N SER A 35 18.98 -2.97 5.22
CA SER A 35 20.13 -3.66 4.61
C SER A 35 20.69 -4.81 5.47
N GLY A 36 20.29 -4.92 6.73
CA GLY A 36 20.70 -5.98 7.64
C GLY A 36 19.72 -6.21 8.78
N PRO A 37 19.86 -7.31 9.54
CA PRO A 37 18.93 -7.74 10.59
C PRO A 37 19.10 -6.95 11.90
N THR A 38 19.10 -5.61 11.82
CA THR A 38 19.18 -4.74 13.00
C THR A 38 18.40 -3.45 12.80
N THR A 39 17.97 -2.81 13.89
CA THR A 39 17.30 -1.49 13.83
C THR A 39 18.25 -0.35 13.47
N ARG A 40 19.58 -0.58 13.52
CA ARG A 40 20.63 0.39 13.18
C ARG A 40 21.03 0.33 11.69
N SER A 41 20.74 -0.78 11.01
CA SER A 41 21.02 -0.94 9.58
C SER A 41 20.24 0.07 8.75
N GLN A 42 20.84 0.52 7.64
CA GLN A 42 20.22 1.49 6.73
C GLN A 42 18.86 1.00 6.23
N VAL A 43 17.89 1.91 6.13
CA VAL A 43 16.61 1.64 5.48
C VAL A 43 16.81 1.69 3.97
N VAL A 44 16.58 0.56 3.31
CA VAL A 44 16.66 0.41 1.85
C VAL A 44 15.35 0.86 1.20
N ARG A 45 14.22 0.51 1.80
CA ARG A 45 12.88 0.84 1.31
C ARG A 45 11.88 0.88 2.45
N ARG A 46 10.79 1.61 2.27
CA ARG A 46 9.59 1.53 3.11
C ARG A 46 8.52 0.70 2.39
N LEU A 47 7.96 -0.26 3.08
CA LEU A 47 6.95 -1.19 2.59
C LEU A 47 5.61 -0.82 3.20
N SER A 48 4.56 -0.80 2.39
CA SER A 48 3.20 -0.53 2.85
C SER A 48 2.48 -1.81 3.29
N ARG A 49 1.45 -1.67 4.13
CA ARG A 49 0.58 -2.78 4.53
C ARG A 49 0.09 -3.57 3.32
N GLY A 50 0.16 -4.90 3.42
CA GLY A 50 -0.31 -5.84 2.41
C GLY A 50 0.64 -6.03 1.24
N GLU A 51 1.80 -5.35 1.21
CA GLU A 51 2.85 -5.71 0.25
C GLU A 51 3.30 -7.15 0.49
N GLU A 52 3.36 -7.92 -0.60
CA GLU A 52 3.84 -9.30 -0.64
C GLU A 52 5.36 -9.32 -0.64
N LEU A 53 5.91 -10.27 0.12
CA LEU A 53 7.33 -10.49 0.30
C LEU A 53 7.60 -12.00 0.19
N GLN A 54 8.60 -12.36 -0.59
CA GLN A 54 9.13 -13.72 -0.63
C GLN A 54 10.19 -13.88 0.45
N VAL A 55 10.05 -14.87 1.33
CA VAL A 55 11.04 -15.17 2.37
C VAL A 55 12.25 -15.89 1.74
N LYS A 56 13.45 -15.38 2.02
CA LYS A 56 14.73 -16.05 1.69
C LYS A 56 15.28 -16.83 2.87
N SER A 57 15.33 -16.18 4.03
CA SER A 57 15.96 -16.72 5.22
C SER A 57 15.42 -16.06 6.49
N ARG A 58 15.70 -16.67 7.65
CA ARG A 58 15.30 -16.17 8.96
C ARG A 58 16.52 -16.14 9.88
N SER A 59 16.65 -15.06 10.65
CA SER A 59 17.70 -14.88 11.66
C SER A 59 17.09 -14.27 12.93
N GLN A 60 16.86 -15.11 13.94
CA GLN A 60 16.13 -14.74 15.15
C GLN A 60 14.77 -14.10 14.82
N LYS A 61 14.57 -12.82 15.18
CA LYS A 61 13.36 -12.04 14.88
C LYS A 61 13.38 -11.34 13.53
N TRP A 62 14.45 -11.49 12.75
CA TRP A 62 14.59 -10.86 11.45
C TRP A 62 14.37 -11.86 10.33
N VAL A 63 13.80 -11.38 9.24
CA VAL A 63 13.45 -12.17 8.06
C VAL A 63 14.02 -11.48 6.86
N GLU A 64 14.87 -12.19 6.12
CA GLU A 64 15.38 -11.74 4.83
C GLU A 64 14.33 -12.01 3.77
N VAL A 65 14.03 -11.00 2.96
CA VAL A 65 12.94 -11.02 2.00
C VAL A 65 13.35 -10.43 0.66
N ILE A 66 12.66 -10.84 -0.39
CA ILE A 66 12.67 -10.21 -1.71
C ILE A 66 11.29 -9.62 -1.95
N LYS A 67 11.24 -8.33 -2.31
CA LYS A 67 10.05 -7.69 -2.87
C LYS A 67 10.10 -7.81 -4.39
N GLY A 68 8.93 -7.95 -5.03
CA GLY A 68 8.77 -7.89 -6.49
C GLY A 68 9.62 -6.79 -7.14
N GLY A 69 10.24 -7.12 -8.28
CA GLY A 69 11.25 -6.27 -8.94
C GLY A 69 12.68 -6.44 -8.40
N GLY A 70 12.93 -7.43 -7.52
CA GLY A 70 14.29 -7.84 -7.12
C GLY A 70 14.91 -7.06 -5.96
N VAL A 71 14.12 -6.26 -5.23
CA VAL A 71 14.64 -5.50 -4.09
C VAL A 71 14.70 -6.38 -2.85
N GLU A 72 15.90 -6.60 -2.32
CA GLU A 72 16.15 -7.47 -1.18
C GLU A 72 16.45 -6.70 0.11
N GLY A 73 16.20 -7.32 1.25
CA GLY A 73 16.61 -6.80 2.56
C GLY A 73 15.98 -7.56 3.72
N TRP A 74 16.01 -6.94 4.89
CA TRP A 74 15.59 -7.52 6.16
C TRP A 74 14.42 -6.76 6.78
N VAL A 75 13.43 -7.49 7.26
CA VAL A 75 12.29 -6.98 8.02
C VAL A 75 12.18 -7.68 9.37
N HIS A 76 11.56 -7.02 10.35
CA HIS A 76 11.28 -7.65 11.64
C HIS A 76 10.02 -8.51 11.55
N GLY A 77 10.10 -9.74 12.03
CA GLY A 77 9.08 -10.80 11.90
C GLY A 77 7.71 -10.43 12.49
N ASP A 78 7.68 -9.60 13.54
CA ASP A 78 6.43 -9.14 14.15
C ASP A 78 5.54 -8.29 13.22
N TYR A 79 6.10 -7.79 12.10
CA TYR A 79 5.39 -6.92 11.17
C TYR A 79 5.10 -7.57 9.81
N ILE A 80 5.23 -8.89 9.73
CA ILE A 80 4.83 -9.70 8.58
C ILE A 80 3.87 -10.80 9.02
N GLY A 81 3.07 -11.30 8.10
CA GLY A 81 2.08 -12.33 8.42
C GLY A 81 1.34 -12.84 7.20
N ASN A 82 0.34 -13.67 7.45
CA ASN A 82 -0.58 -14.16 6.43
C ASN A 82 -1.66 -13.09 6.10
N PRO A 83 -2.48 -13.29 5.05
CA PRO A 83 -3.53 -12.34 4.68
C PRO A 83 -4.53 -12.01 5.81
N ASP A 84 -4.86 -12.97 6.68
CA ASP A 84 -5.77 -12.74 7.82
C ASP A 84 -5.18 -11.76 8.83
N GLN A 85 -3.89 -11.90 9.13
CA GLN A 85 -3.19 -10.99 10.03
C GLN A 85 -3.11 -9.57 9.46
N VAL A 86 -2.97 -9.42 8.13
CA VAL A 86 -3.03 -8.12 7.46
C VAL A 86 -4.42 -7.49 7.61
N ARG A 87 -5.49 -8.24 7.34
CA ARG A 87 -6.88 -7.76 7.49
C ARG A 87 -7.20 -7.38 8.93
N ALA A 88 -6.80 -8.22 9.89
CA ALA A 88 -7.00 -7.94 11.31
C ALA A 88 -6.26 -6.66 11.75
N ALA A 89 -5.02 -6.45 11.28
CA ALA A 89 -4.28 -5.23 11.55
C ALA A 89 -4.95 -4.00 10.93
N HIS A 90 -5.46 -4.11 9.71
CA HIS A 90 -6.23 -3.06 9.04
C HIS A 90 -7.51 -2.70 9.81
N ASN A 91 -8.31 -3.69 10.19
CA ASN A 91 -9.57 -3.45 10.90
C ASN A 91 -9.35 -2.78 12.27
N ARG A 92 -8.29 -3.17 13.00
CA ARG A 92 -7.92 -2.50 14.27
C ARG A 92 -7.54 -1.04 14.07
N ASP A 93 -6.75 -0.76 13.03
CA ASP A 93 -6.31 0.59 12.68
C ASP A 93 -7.49 1.47 12.24
N MET A 94 -8.44 0.93 11.46
CA MET A 94 -9.69 1.61 11.11
C MET A 94 -10.57 1.91 12.33
N ALA A 95 -10.74 0.94 13.24
CA ALA A 95 -11.49 1.14 14.47
C ALA A 95 -10.88 2.25 15.35
N ARG A 96 -9.53 2.31 15.46
CA ARG A 96 -8.82 3.39 16.16
C ARG A 96 -9.11 4.75 15.51
N ARG A 97 -9.09 4.84 14.18
CA ARG A 97 -9.31 6.11 13.47
C ARG A 97 -10.74 6.61 13.60
N LYS A 98 -11.74 5.72 13.62
CA LYS A 98 -13.16 6.11 13.83
C LYS A 98 -13.38 6.86 15.14
N THR A 99 -12.62 6.55 16.19
CA THR A 99 -12.72 7.22 17.50
C THR A 99 -11.84 8.47 17.62
N THR A 100 -10.94 8.69 16.67
CA THR A 100 -10.02 9.82 16.69
C THR A 100 -10.75 11.11 16.32
N ARG A 101 -10.73 12.09 17.22
CA ARG A 101 -11.42 13.39 17.04
C ARG A 101 -10.52 14.50 16.50
N ARG A 102 -9.21 14.25 16.37
CA ARG A 102 -8.23 15.24 15.95
C ARG A 102 -8.21 15.34 14.42
N THR A 103 -8.69 16.46 13.91
CA THR A 103 -8.44 16.86 12.52
C THR A 103 -7.28 17.82 12.53
N TRP A 104 -6.29 17.57 11.68
CA TRP A 104 -5.19 18.50 11.47
C TRP A 104 -5.75 19.81 10.95
N GLN A 105 -5.31 20.90 11.56
CA GLN A 105 -5.59 22.24 11.09
C GLN A 105 -4.25 22.90 10.82
N ARG A 106 -4.14 23.58 9.68
CA ARG A 106 -2.94 24.33 9.34
C ARG A 106 -2.72 25.38 10.45
N PRO A 107 -1.53 25.43 11.07
CA PRO A 107 -1.23 26.49 12.02
C PRO A 107 -1.35 27.85 11.33
N ALA A 108 -1.98 28.83 12.00
CA ALA A 108 -2.05 30.19 11.50
C ALA A 108 -0.61 30.74 11.36
N ARG A 109 -0.20 31.11 10.14
CA ARG A 109 1.07 31.79 9.88
C ARG A 109 0.82 33.30 9.86
N PRO A 110 1.33 34.10 10.81
CA PRO A 110 1.19 35.55 10.77
C PRO A 110 1.89 36.11 9.51
N GLY A 111 1.17 36.92 8.73
CA GLY A 111 1.77 37.70 7.64
C GLY A 111 2.03 36.97 6.32
N GLN A 112 1.66 35.69 6.19
CA GLN A 112 1.76 34.99 4.91
C GLN A 112 0.37 34.92 4.27
N GLY A 113 0.14 35.78 3.26
CA GLY A 113 -1.03 35.65 2.40
C GLY A 113 -1.11 34.23 1.85
N VAL A 114 -2.32 33.68 1.76
CA VAL A 114 -2.57 32.39 1.13
C VAL A 114 -2.31 32.56 -0.36
N THR A 115 -1.05 32.55 -0.80
CA THR A 115 -0.74 32.36 -2.21
C THR A 115 -0.88 30.86 -2.46
N PRO A 116 -1.92 30.41 -3.19
CA PRO A 116 -1.96 29.03 -3.64
C PRO A 116 -0.65 28.77 -4.40
N ALA A 117 -0.03 27.61 -4.16
CA ALA A 117 1.15 27.22 -4.93
C ALA A 117 0.78 27.31 -6.43
N MET A 118 1.41 28.24 -7.15
CA MET A 118 1.06 28.63 -8.52
C MET A 118 1.42 27.54 -9.57
N ASP A 119 1.75 26.32 -9.13
CA ASP A 119 2.27 25.21 -9.92
C ASP A 119 1.32 23.99 -10.01
N GLY A 120 0.06 24.11 -9.58
CA GLY A 120 -0.87 22.95 -9.58
C GLY A 120 -0.52 21.98 -8.45
N GLY A 121 -0.27 22.56 -7.27
CA GLY A 121 0.52 22.04 -6.18
C GLY A 121 0.13 20.66 -5.65
N PHE A 122 1.13 19.79 -5.58
CA PHE A 122 1.05 18.53 -4.85
C PHE A 122 1.16 18.79 -3.34
N THR A 123 0.15 19.45 -2.78
CA THR A 123 0.08 19.88 -1.39
C THR A 123 -0.94 19.05 -0.60
N LEU A 124 -0.87 19.07 0.71
CA LEU A 124 -1.85 18.44 1.61
C LEU A 124 -3.27 18.95 1.32
N GLU A 125 -3.42 20.27 1.19
CA GLU A 125 -4.70 20.91 0.95
C GLU A 125 -5.29 20.49 -0.40
N THR A 126 -4.50 20.59 -1.47
CA THR A 126 -4.95 20.21 -2.81
C THR A 126 -5.29 18.73 -2.88
N MET A 127 -4.46 17.85 -2.31
CA MET A 127 -4.69 16.40 -2.33
C MET A 127 -5.94 15.98 -1.54
N THR A 128 -6.31 16.73 -0.50
CA THR A 128 -7.47 16.42 0.35
C THR A 128 -8.75 17.15 -0.07
N ALA A 129 -8.65 18.15 -0.93
CA ALA A 129 -9.79 18.93 -1.40
C ALA A 129 -10.90 18.03 -1.98
N GLY A 130 -12.11 18.17 -1.45
CA GLY A 130 -13.28 17.40 -1.89
C GLY A 130 -13.28 15.91 -1.50
N LEU A 131 -12.22 15.41 -0.88
CA LEU A 131 -12.25 14.09 -0.23
C LEU A 131 -12.88 14.31 1.14
N GLU A 132 -14.07 13.75 1.40
CA GLU A 132 -14.77 13.83 2.69
C GLU A 132 -14.05 12.99 3.77
N LEU A 133 -12.75 13.21 3.96
CA LEU A 133 -11.84 12.45 4.79
C LEU A 133 -11.24 13.39 5.83
N LYS A 134 -11.40 13.05 7.12
CA LYS A 134 -10.68 13.75 8.19
C LYS A 134 -9.23 13.29 8.17
N VAL A 135 -8.31 14.24 8.13
CA VAL A 135 -6.87 13.98 8.10
C VAL A 135 -6.24 14.35 9.44
N GLU A 136 -5.40 13.46 9.96
CA GLU A 136 -4.56 13.67 11.14
C GLU A 136 -3.07 13.71 10.75
N GLU A 137 -2.27 14.47 11.49
CA GLU A 137 -0.80 14.36 11.42
C GLU A 137 -0.35 13.22 12.33
N LEU A 138 0.57 12.39 11.83
CA LEU A 138 1.13 11.25 12.54
C LEU A 138 2.61 11.51 12.87
N ASP A 139 3.12 10.77 13.87
CA ASP A 139 4.54 10.83 14.22
C ASP A 139 5.43 10.59 12.98
N PRO A 140 6.42 11.44 12.70
CA PRO A 140 7.30 11.29 11.54
C PRO A 140 8.02 9.93 11.51
N ILE A 141 8.28 9.40 10.30
CA ILE A 141 9.10 8.19 10.12
C ILE A 141 10.37 8.53 9.36
N GLY A 142 11.53 8.39 10.02
CA GLY A 142 12.82 8.74 9.44
C GLY A 142 12.93 10.24 9.12
N GLY A 143 12.38 11.09 10.02
CA GLY A 143 12.33 12.55 9.85
C GLY A 143 11.25 13.06 8.88
N GLU A 144 10.66 12.17 8.08
CA GLU A 144 9.64 12.55 7.11
C GLU A 144 8.27 12.68 7.76
N ARG A 145 7.67 13.87 7.63
CA ARG A 145 6.30 14.15 8.09
C ARG A 145 5.30 13.30 7.31
N ARG A 146 4.22 12.93 7.98
CA ARG A 146 3.15 12.13 7.39
C ARG A 146 1.80 12.45 7.97
N PHE A 147 0.80 12.29 7.12
CA PHE A 147 -0.60 12.53 7.44
C PHE A 147 -1.41 11.34 6.99
N ALA A 148 -2.49 11.05 7.70
CA ALA A 148 -3.39 9.97 7.33
C ALA A 148 -4.84 10.38 7.48
N GLY A 149 -5.70 9.84 6.64
CA GLY A 149 -7.14 9.96 6.76
C GLY A 149 -7.82 8.61 6.55
N ALA A 150 -9.04 8.49 7.03
CA ALA A 150 -9.86 7.30 6.81
C ALA A 150 -11.29 7.67 6.43
N GLY A 151 -11.83 6.97 5.44
CA GLY A 151 -13.22 7.06 5.02
C GLY A 151 -14.13 6.20 5.89
N THR A 152 -15.43 6.31 5.64
CA THR A 152 -16.44 5.48 6.33
C THR A 152 -16.43 4.04 5.85
N ASP A 153 -16.00 3.81 4.59
CA ASP A 153 -16.21 2.56 3.87
C ASP A 153 -14.90 1.79 3.66
N GLY A 154 -13.85 2.15 4.41
CA GLY A 154 -12.56 1.45 4.41
C GLY A 154 -11.45 2.15 3.63
N GLU A 155 -11.73 3.32 3.03
CA GLU A 155 -10.69 4.10 2.37
C GLU A 155 -9.63 4.55 3.38
N VAL A 156 -8.36 4.44 3.02
CA VAL A 156 -7.24 4.91 3.85
C VAL A 156 -6.33 5.79 3.01
N LEU A 157 -6.24 7.05 3.39
CA LEU A 157 -5.37 8.06 2.79
C LEU A 157 -4.06 8.14 3.58
N GLU A 158 -2.94 8.20 2.88
CA GLU A 158 -1.60 8.43 3.42
C GLU A 158 -0.88 9.50 2.58
N LEU A 159 -0.40 10.55 3.24
CA LEU A 159 0.31 11.66 2.61
C LEU A 159 1.66 11.81 3.30
N TRP A 160 2.71 12.07 2.53
CA TRP A 160 4.10 12.11 2.98
C TRP A 160 4.79 13.36 2.47
N GLY A 161 5.61 13.99 3.32
CA GLY A 161 6.35 15.20 3.00
C GLY A 161 5.79 16.44 3.70
N ASP A 162 6.24 17.61 3.25
CA ASP A 162 5.77 18.87 3.80
C ASP A 162 4.32 19.16 3.33
N PRO A 163 3.44 19.73 4.17
CA PRO A 163 2.09 20.08 3.77
C PRO A 163 2.00 20.95 2.51
N ASP A 164 3.00 21.77 2.24
CA ASP A 164 3.02 22.64 1.06
C ASP A 164 3.80 22.00 -0.12
N ARG A 165 4.46 20.85 0.10
CA ARG A 165 5.17 20.08 -0.93
C ARG A 165 5.29 18.61 -0.52
N LEU A 166 4.30 17.82 -0.93
CA LEU A 166 4.29 16.39 -0.68
C LEU A 166 5.32 15.66 -1.54
N ASN A 167 5.89 14.59 -1.00
CA ASN A 167 6.77 13.66 -1.72
C ASN A 167 5.96 12.49 -2.28
N ARG A 168 4.88 12.10 -1.60
CA ARG A 168 4.00 10.99 -2.00
C ARG A 168 2.61 11.19 -1.43
N ALA A 169 1.61 10.79 -2.21
CA ALA A 169 0.25 10.61 -1.77
C ALA A 169 -0.23 9.21 -2.16
N ALA A 170 -0.92 8.52 -1.28
CA ALA A 170 -1.51 7.22 -1.58
C ALA A 170 -2.89 7.09 -0.95
N ILE A 171 -3.81 6.44 -1.66
CA ILE A 171 -5.10 6.05 -1.12
C ILE A 171 -5.37 4.57 -1.40
N ASN A 172 -5.75 3.83 -0.37
CA ASN A 172 -6.25 2.46 -0.50
C ASN A 172 -7.76 2.50 -0.67
N ILE A 173 -8.26 1.90 -1.74
CA ILE A 173 -9.67 1.87 -2.11
C ILE A 173 -10.15 0.42 -2.05
N PRO A 174 -11.05 0.05 -1.12
CA PRO A 174 -11.66 -1.28 -1.06
C PRO A 174 -12.45 -1.59 -2.33
N VAL A 175 -12.27 -2.80 -2.88
CA VAL A 175 -12.89 -3.20 -4.16
C VAL A 175 -13.43 -4.63 -4.17
N VAL A 176 -12.99 -5.49 -3.25
CA VAL A 176 -13.48 -6.86 -3.08
C VAL A 176 -14.44 -6.92 -1.91
N ASP A 177 -15.53 -7.70 -2.05
CA ASP A 177 -16.57 -7.90 -1.04
C ASP A 177 -17.21 -6.60 -0.51
N VAL A 178 -17.28 -5.56 -1.36
CA VAL A 178 -17.93 -4.28 -1.04
C VAL A 178 -19.29 -4.18 -1.73
N PRO A 179 -20.32 -3.58 -1.09
CA PRO A 179 -21.57 -3.24 -1.74
C PRO A 179 -21.36 -2.33 -2.96
N GLU A 180 -22.21 -2.43 -3.98
CA GLU A 180 -22.11 -1.64 -5.22
C GLU A 180 -22.13 -0.12 -4.97
N GLU A 181 -22.93 0.32 -4.00
CA GLU A 181 -22.98 1.72 -3.56
C GLU A 181 -21.65 2.22 -3.01
N ALA A 182 -20.97 1.39 -2.20
CA ALA A 182 -19.67 1.69 -1.62
C ALA A 182 -18.60 1.72 -2.72
N LEU A 183 -18.64 0.77 -3.67
CA LEU A 183 -17.75 0.76 -4.83
C LEU A 183 -17.92 2.00 -5.70
N THR A 184 -19.15 2.45 -5.92
CA THR A 184 -19.44 3.68 -6.68
C THR A 184 -18.87 4.91 -5.98
N LYS A 185 -19.01 5.02 -4.66
CA LYS A 185 -18.42 6.10 -3.87
C LYS A 185 -16.90 6.06 -3.88
N SER A 186 -16.31 4.88 -3.67
CA SER A 186 -14.89 4.61 -3.77
C SER A 186 -14.32 4.99 -5.15
N GLY A 187 -15.05 4.71 -6.23
CA GLY A 187 -14.69 5.14 -7.59
C GLY A 187 -14.66 6.66 -7.76
N LYS A 188 -15.63 7.39 -7.18
CA LYS A 188 -15.63 8.86 -7.17
C LYS A 188 -14.46 9.44 -6.37
N ILE A 189 -14.18 8.87 -5.19
CA ILE A 189 -13.03 9.25 -4.35
C ILE A 189 -11.72 9.04 -5.11
N ALA A 190 -11.55 7.89 -5.76
CA ALA A 190 -10.37 7.58 -6.57
C ALA A 190 -10.18 8.58 -7.71
N VAL A 191 -11.25 8.92 -8.44
CA VAL A 191 -11.21 9.95 -9.50
C VAL A 191 -10.82 11.31 -8.93
N GLN A 192 -11.44 11.74 -7.84
CA GLN A 192 -11.14 13.02 -7.22
C GLN A 192 -9.70 13.09 -6.74
N PHE A 193 -9.20 12.04 -6.09
CA PHE A 193 -7.82 11.94 -5.62
C PHE A 193 -6.81 12.07 -6.77
N VAL A 194 -7.06 11.39 -7.90
CA VAL A 194 -6.20 11.50 -9.08
C VAL A 194 -6.29 12.90 -9.71
N ARG A 195 -7.50 13.49 -9.82
CA ARG A 195 -7.70 14.84 -10.37
C ARG A 195 -7.09 15.94 -9.52
N ASN A 196 -7.09 15.77 -8.20
CA ASN A 196 -6.41 16.69 -7.28
C ASN A 196 -4.91 16.79 -7.61
N ALA A 197 -4.29 15.67 -8.00
CA ALA A 197 -2.89 15.65 -8.38
C ALA A 197 -2.65 16.00 -9.87
N VAL A 198 -3.57 15.61 -10.76
CA VAL A 198 -3.45 15.75 -12.22
C VAL A 198 -4.75 16.35 -12.77
N PRO A 199 -4.96 17.68 -12.65
CA PRO A 199 -6.23 18.32 -13.00
C PRO A 199 -6.62 18.18 -14.47
N ARG A 200 -5.64 17.98 -15.36
CA ARG A 200 -5.87 17.77 -16.80
C ARG A 200 -6.35 16.36 -17.14
N TRP A 201 -6.36 15.42 -16.18
CA TRP A 201 -6.81 14.06 -16.40
C TRP A 201 -8.35 13.98 -16.37
N LYS A 202 -8.95 13.70 -17.54
CA LYS A 202 -10.41 13.83 -17.77
C LYS A 202 -11.22 12.53 -17.67
N ARG A 203 -10.66 11.43 -17.15
CA ARG A 203 -11.43 10.18 -17.00
C ARG A 203 -12.49 10.31 -15.91
N ASP A 204 -13.57 9.54 -16.01
CA ASP A 204 -14.71 9.58 -15.09
C ASP A 204 -14.76 8.37 -14.13
N GLY A 205 -15.80 8.35 -13.29
CA GLY A 205 -16.01 7.29 -12.30
C GLY A 205 -16.26 5.91 -12.92
N SER A 206 -16.92 5.83 -14.08
CA SER A 206 -17.18 4.54 -14.74
C SER A 206 -15.88 3.92 -15.23
N TYR A 207 -15.02 4.71 -15.89
CA TYR A 207 -13.68 4.28 -16.26
C TYR A 207 -12.89 3.80 -15.05
N MET A 208 -12.90 4.57 -13.95
CA MET A 208 -12.14 4.22 -12.75
C MET A 208 -12.66 2.93 -12.12
N SER A 209 -13.97 2.78 -11.91
CA SER A 209 -14.56 1.55 -11.38
C SER A 209 -14.23 0.34 -12.26
N GLY A 210 -14.30 0.49 -13.58
CA GLY A 210 -13.88 -0.56 -14.52
C GLY A 210 -12.42 -0.94 -14.35
N ARG A 211 -11.51 0.03 -14.22
CA ARG A 211 -10.08 -0.21 -14.00
C ARG A 211 -9.81 -0.88 -12.65
N LEU A 212 -10.50 -0.44 -11.60
CA LEU A 212 -10.38 -1.01 -10.26
C LEU A 212 -10.79 -2.50 -10.26
N LEU A 213 -11.92 -2.83 -10.90
CA LEU A 213 -12.40 -4.21 -11.04
C LEU A 213 -11.53 -5.06 -11.97
N GLU A 214 -10.92 -4.48 -12.99
CA GLU A 214 -9.96 -5.18 -13.85
C GLU A 214 -8.75 -5.64 -13.03
N LEU A 215 -8.22 -4.77 -12.17
CA LEU A 215 -7.05 -5.05 -11.35
C LEU A 215 -7.29 -6.13 -10.29
N THR A 216 -8.53 -6.35 -9.83
CA THR A 216 -8.84 -7.43 -8.87
C THR A 216 -8.88 -8.81 -9.51
N ARG A 217 -9.07 -8.90 -10.83
CA ARG A 217 -9.06 -10.17 -11.57
C ARG A 217 -7.65 -10.70 -11.80
N LEU A 218 -6.66 -9.83 -11.69
CA LEU A 218 -5.25 -10.18 -11.78
C LEU A 218 -4.81 -10.56 -10.37
N ASP A 219 -4.41 -11.82 -10.15
CA ASP A 219 -3.90 -12.30 -8.86
C ASP A 219 -2.83 -11.36 -8.25
N ALA A 220 -2.08 -10.68 -9.13
CA ALA A 220 -1.36 -9.44 -8.86
C ALA A 220 -1.60 -8.48 -10.04
N GLY A 221 -2.09 -7.27 -9.76
CA GLY A 221 -2.42 -6.28 -10.79
C GLY A 221 -1.71 -4.95 -10.55
N GLU A 222 -0.91 -4.52 -11.52
CA GLU A 222 -0.31 -3.18 -11.55
C GLU A 222 -0.78 -2.39 -12.79
N GLY A 223 -0.81 -1.07 -12.67
CA GLY A 223 -1.15 -0.18 -13.77
C GLY A 223 -0.78 1.25 -13.45
N GLY A 224 -0.92 2.15 -14.40
CA GLY A 224 -0.59 3.55 -14.16
C GLY A 224 -0.45 4.37 -15.41
N PHE A 225 -0.17 5.65 -15.19
CA PHE A 225 0.18 6.60 -16.23
C PHE A 225 1.02 7.73 -15.64
N ASP A 226 1.65 8.49 -16.52
CA ASP A 226 2.46 9.65 -16.18
C ASP A 226 1.82 10.89 -16.80
N ALA A 227 1.63 11.95 -16.02
CA ALA A 227 0.99 13.19 -16.46
C ALA A 227 1.26 14.35 -15.47
N ASP A 228 1.32 15.58 -15.99
CA ASP A 228 1.53 16.82 -15.21
C ASP A 228 2.72 16.72 -14.22
N GLY A 229 3.82 16.07 -14.63
CA GLY A 229 5.01 15.89 -13.80
C GLY A 229 4.84 14.89 -12.66
N LYS A 230 3.83 14.02 -12.71
CA LYS A 230 3.57 12.99 -11.69
C LYS A 230 3.40 11.61 -12.30
N SER A 231 3.81 10.61 -11.52
CA SER A 231 3.52 9.21 -11.79
C SER A 231 2.35 8.75 -10.94
N VAL A 232 1.30 8.27 -11.59
CA VAL A 232 0.14 7.65 -10.94
C VAL A 232 0.23 6.14 -11.16
N ARG A 233 0.18 5.36 -10.08
CA ARG A 233 0.27 3.90 -10.10
C ARG A 233 -0.89 3.28 -9.34
N PHE A 234 -1.45 2.21 -9.86
CA PHE A 234 -2.55 1.44 -9.29
C PHE A 234 -2.03 0.04 -8.99
N ASN A 235 -2.11 -0.39 -7.74
CA ASN A 235 -1.58 -1.67 -7.30
C ASN A 235 -2.67 -2.43 -6.54
N PHE A 236 -3.03 -3.64 -6.99
CA PHE A 236 -3.94 -4.49 -6.25
C PHE A 236 -3.23 -5.06 -5.01
N VAL A 237 -3.78 -4.80 -3.84
CA VAL A 237 -3.28 -5.28 -2.54
C VAL A 237 -4.15 -6.45 -2.11
N LYS A 238 -3.79 -7.64 -2.57
CA LYS A 238 -4.56 -8.88 -2.41
C LYS A 238 -5.04 -9.14 -0.98
N PRO A 239 -4.21 -9.03 0.08
CA PRO A 239 -4.68 -9.27 1.45
C PRO A 239 -5.79 -8.31 1.90
N LEU A 240 -5.85 -7.11 1.34
CA LEU A 240 -6.83 -6.10 1.70
C LEU A 240 -8.05 -6.07 0.77
N GLY A 241 -8.02 -6.82 -0.34
CA GLY A 241 -9.07 -6.71 -1.35
C GLY A 241 -9.24 -5.28 -1.86
N SER A 242 -8.14 -4.53 -1.93
CA SER A 242 -8.14 -3.09 -2.21
C SER A 242 -7.19 -2.75 -3.36
N VAL A 243 -7.48 -1.70 -4.11
CA VAL A 243 -6.49 -1.10 -5.01
C VAL A 243 -5.86 0.10 -4.30
N ARG A 244 -4.53 0.09 -4.20
CA ARG A 244 -3.73 1.22 -3.74
C ARG A 244 -3.39 2.10 -4.95
N ILE A 245 -3.83 3.34 -4.91
CA ILE A 245 -3.43 4.38 -5.87
C ILE A 245 -2.30 5.17 -5.25
N VAL A 246 -1.12 5.18 -5.87
CA VAL A 246 0.07 5.93 -5.43
C VAL A 246 0.36 7.02 -6.43
N ILE A 247 0.63 8.22 -5.94
CA ILE A 247 1.03 9.37 -6.74
C ILE A 247 2.33 9.93 -6.17
N GLU A 248 3.34 10.09 -7.03
CA GLU A 248 4.65 10.65 -6.69
C GLU A 248 5.07 11.66 -7.77
N PRO A 249 5.82 12.72 -7.43
CA PRO A 249 6.47 13.57 -8.43
C PRO A 249 7.40 12.74 -9.31
N GLN A 250 7.47 13.06 -10.60
CA GLN A 250 8.46 12.48 -11.50
C GLN A 250 9.86 13.02 -11.14
N SER A 251 10.85 12.13 -11.19
CA SER A 251 12.27 12.46 -10.98
C SER A 251 12.91 13.02 -12.25
#